data_AF-A0A135WAI1-F1
#
_entry.id   AF-A0A135WAI1-F1
#
_cell.length_a   1.000
_cell.length_b   1.000
_cell.length_c   1.000
_cell.angle_alpha   90.00
_cell.angle_beta   90.00
_cell.angle_gamma   90.00
#
_symmetry.space_group_name_H-M   'P 1'
#
loop_
_entity.id
_entity.type
_entity.pdbx_description
1 polymer ?
#
loop_
_entity_poly.entity_id
_entity_poly.type
_entity_poly.pdbx_seq_one_letter_code
_entity_poly.pdbx_strand_id
1 'polypeptide(L)'
;MNKKLLGILPLILIFIIGFFIWALAERSESFQEPNEALLANDQDLVLIPGYKHDDRALFFFIKNETYLGAAYVHKRIFGWKAGMLTWSSLDRNNEGLDSYSGHGDHLIYGLIRHGDERLIQVGEHDAKMLNLEMLPQNKVEQLRLKGLYLWYFEGGSFSDRKGVKLIDKNNGEEIDSL
;
A
#
# COMPACT_ATOMS: atom_id res chain seq x y z
N MET A 1 48.38 11.64 31.67
CA MET A 1 47.15 11.15 31.00
C MET A 1 45.95 11.62 31.81
N ASN A 2 45.12 12.51 31.25
CA ASN A 2 44.07 13.19 31.99
C ASN A 2 43.01 12.19 32.46
N LYS A 3 42.80 12.05 33.78
CA LYS A 3 41.82 11.12 34.38
C LYS A 3 40.39 11.31 33.82
N LYS A 4 40.08 12.50 33.31
CA LYS A 4 38.83 12.80 32.58
C LYS A 4 38.70 12.03 31.25
N LEU A 5 39.79 11.82 30.51
CA LEU A 5 39.80 11.09 29.24
C LEU A 5 39.58 9.58 29.43
N LEU A 6 40.06 9.03 30.56
CA LEU A 6 39.96 7.61 30.87
C LEU A 6 38.51 7.19 31.22
N GLY A 7 37.71 8.11 31.76
CA GLY A 7 36.29 7.87 32.06
C GLY A 7 35.35 7.99 30.84
N ILE A 8 35.78 8.68 29.78
CA ILE A 8 34.97 8.89 28.57
C ILE A 8 35.09 7.69 27.61
N LEU A 9 36.23 7.01 27.62
CA LEU A 9 36.50 5.84 26.76
C LEU A 9 35.47 4.69 26.89
N PRO A 10 35.08 4.23 28.10
CA PRO A 10 34.05 3.19 28.22
C PRO A 10 32.67 3.67 27.75
N LEU A 11 32.35 4.96 27.91
CA LEU A 11 31.08 5.54 27.45
C LEU A 11 31.00 5.55 25.91
N ILE A 12 32.10 5.92 25.24
CA ILE A 12 32.22 5.83 23.78
C ILE A 12 32.05 4.38 23.32
N LEU A 13 32.69 3.42 24.01
CA LEU A 13 32.60 2.01 23.64
C LEU A 13 31.18 1.46 23.75
N ILE A 14 30.44 1.81 24.83
CA ILE A 14 29.02 1.45 24.98
C ILE A 14 28.19 2.03 23.83
N PHE A 15 28.43 3.28 23.47
CA PHE A 15 27.72 3.93 22.37
C PHE A 15 27.98 3.24 21.02
N ILE A 16 29.24 2.87 20.76
CA ILE A 16 29.62 2.12 19.55
C ILE A 16 28.91 0.77 19.51
N ILE A 17 28.94 -0.01 20.61
CA ILE A 17 28.27 -1.32 20.67
C ILE A 17 26.77 -1.17 20.45
N GLY A 18 26.13 -0.19 21.09
CA GLY A 18 24.72 0.11 20.90
C GLY A 18 24.38 0.46 19.45
N PHE A 19 25.19 1.29 18.81
CA PHE A 19 25.04 1.62 17.39
C PHE A 19 25.19 0.40 16.48
N PHE A 20 26.18 -0.48 16.74
CA PHE A 20 26.37 -1.70 15.96
C PHE A 20 25.19 -2.67 16.09
N ILE A 21 24.68 -2.89 17.30
CA ILE A 21 23.51 -3.75 17.53
C ILE A 21 22.30 -3.18 16.78
N TRP A 22 22.06 -1.87 16.89
CA TRP A 22 20.97 -1.21 16.18
C TRP A 22 21.10 -1.31 14.65
N ALA A 23 22.30 -1.06 14.11
CA ALA A 23 22.56 -1.16 12.67
C ALA A 23 22.38 -2.59 12.12
N LEU A 24 22.76 -3.61 12.90
CA LEU A 24 22.54 -5.01 12.53
C LEU A 24 21.04 -5.36 12.50
N ALA A 25 20.29 -4.94 13.51
CA ALA A 25 18.84 -5.16 13.56
C ALA A 25 18.11 -4.46 12.40
N GLU A 26 18.44 -3.21 12.12
CA GLU A 26 17.83 -2.46 11.02
C GLU A 26 18.15 -3.09 9.65
N ARG A 27 19.38 -3.59 9.47
CA ARG A 27 19.78 -4.27 8.24
C ARG A 27 19.08 -5.61 8.05
N SER A 28 18.83 -6.38 9.12
CA SER A 28 18.16 -7.68 9.01
C SER A 28 16.68 -7.58 8.59
N GLU A 29 16.05 -6.43 8.82
CA GLU A 29 14.66 -6.16 8.43
C GLU A 29 14.55 -5.30 7.16
N SER A 30 15.66 -5.13 6.43
CA SER A 30 15.73 -4.34 5.21
C SER A 30 15.99 -5.23 3.99
N PHE A 31 15.28 -4.95 2.90
CA PHE A 31 15.30 -5.78 1.68
C PHE A 31 15.77 -4.98 0.46
N GLN A 32 16.19 -5.67 -0.60
CA GLN A 32 16.70 -5.00 -1.80
C GLN A 32 15.57 -4.41 -2.64
N GLU A 33 14.45 -5.14 -2.72
CA GLU A 33 13.27 -4.72 -3.45
C GLU A 33 12.05 -4.55 -2.53
N PRO A 34 11.13 -3.62 -2.83
CA PRO A 34 10.02 -3.32 -1.95
C PRO A 34 9.01 -4.46 -1.82
N ASN A 35 8.84 -5.27 -2.87
CA ASN A 35 7.99 -6.46 -2.82
C ASN A 35 8.55 -7.54 -1.88
N GLU A 36 9.87 -7.69 -1.80
CA GLU A 36 10.51 -8.63 -0.86
C GLU A 36 10.20 -8.25 0.59
N ALA A 37 10.23 -6.95 0.90
CA ALA A 37 9.92 -6.46 2.23
C ALA A 37 8.49 -6.79 2.68
N LEU A 38 7.52 -6.80 1.74
CA LEU A 38 6.15 -7.20 2.04
C LEU A 38 6.01 -8.71 2.19
N LEU A 39 6.63 -9.48 1.31
CA LEU A 39 6.58 -10.94 1.33
C LEU A 39 7.33 -11.55 2.52
N ALA A 40 8.26 -10.82 3.11
CA ALA A 40 8.91 -11.22 4.36
C ALA A 40 7.93 -11.23 5.55
N ASN A 41 6.89 -10.39 5.53
CA ASN A 41 5.83 -10.40 6.55
C ASN A 41 4.82 -11.51 6.31
N ASP A 42 4.48 -11.78 5.05
CA ASP A 42 3.50 -12.78 4.65
C ASP A 42 3.76 -13.24 3.20
N GLN A 43 4.20 -14.49 3.03
CA GLN A 43 4.61 -15.03 1.72
C GLN A 43 3.44 -15.34 0.79
N ASP A 44 2.22 -15.41 1.31
CA ASP A 44 1.03 -15.81 0.55
C ASP A 44 0.30 -14.61 -0.08
N LEU A 45 0.85 -13.40 0.08
CA LEU A 45 0.29 -12.19 -0.51
C LEU A 45 0.40 -12.19 -2.03
N VAL A 46 -0.73 -11.95 -2.70
CA VAL A 46 -0.73 -11.61 -4.12
C VAL A 46 -0.62 -10.10 -4.25
N LEU A 47 0.58 -9.62 -4.59
CA LEU A 47 0.90 -8.20 -4.67
C LEU A 47 0.37 -7.57 -5.96
N ILE A 48 -0.27 -6.41 -5.82
CA ILE A 48 -0.75 -5.55 -6.91
C ILE A 48 0.04 -4.22 -6.80
N PRO A 49 0.99 -3.96 -7.71
CA PRO A 49 1.82 -2.77 -7.63
C PRO A 49 1.00 -1.51 -7.95
N GLY A 50 0.95 -0.56 -7.01
CA GLY A 50 0.30 0.74 -7.22
C GLY A 50 1.24 1.76 -7.87
N TYR A 51 2.34 2.06 -7.20
CA TYR A 51 3.45 2.86 -7.74
C TYR A 51 4.75 2.60 -6.98
N LYS A 52 5.88 2.97 -7.58
CA LYS A 52 7.21 3.00 -6.94
C LYS A 52 7.89 4.33 -7.26
N HIS A 53 8.24 5.08 -6.22
CA HIS A 53 9.10 6.26 -6.26
C HIS A 53 10.42 5.96 -5.56
N ASP A 54 11.36 6.91 -5.59
CA ASP A 54 12.74 6.69 -5.13
C ASP A 54 12.86 6.22 -3.68
N ASP A 55 11.96 6.69 -2.81
CA ASP A 55 11.98 6.46 -1.37
C ASP A 55 10.73 5.76 -0.82
N ARG A 56 9.70 5.55 -1.66
CA ARG A 56 8.41 5.00 -1.25
C ARG A 56 7.75 4.23 -2.38
N ALA A 57 7.13 3.10 -2.03
CA ALA A 57 6.29 2.33 -2.93
C ALA A 57 4.94 2.06 -2.27
N LEU A 58 3.88 2.02 -3.07
CA LEU A 58 2.55 1.59 -2.65
C LEU A 58 2.24 0.26 -3.32
N PHE A 59 1.87 -0.72 -2.51
CA PHE A 59 1.33 -1.99 -2.97
C PHE A 59 -0.05 -2.19 -2.38
N PHE A 60 -0.93 -2.70 -3.22
CA PHE A 60 -2.13 -3.37 -2.77
C PHE A 60 -1.86 -4.87 -2.74
N PHE A 61 -2.66 -5.63 -2.00
CA PHE A 61 -2.49 -7.06 -1.94
C PHE A 61 -3.81 -7.78 -1.71
N ILE A 62 -3.89 -9.00 -2.22
CA ILE A 62 -4.93 -9.95 -1.87
C ILE A 62 -4.34 -10.97 -0.91
N LYS A 63 -4.97 -11.10 0.27
CA LYS A 63 -4.58 -12.06 1.31
C LYS A 63 -5.66 -13.13 1.46
N ASN A 64 -5.24 -14.39 1.51
CA ASN A 64 -6.11 -15.57 1.71
C ASN A 64 -7.35 -15.56 0.79
N GLU A 65 -7.19 -15.07 -0.43
CA GLU A 65 -8.25 -14.95 -1.46
C GLU A 65 -9.50 -14.13 -1.07
N THR A 66 -9.54 -13.52 0.12
CA THR A 66 -10.77 -13.00 0.73
C THR A 66 -10.60 -11.61 1.33
N TYR A 67 -9.36 -11.11 1.38
CA TYR A 67 -9.05 -9.80 1.91
C TYR A 67 -8.31 -8.96 0.89
N LEU A 68 -8.68 -7.69 0.82
CA LEU A 68 -7.97 -6.66 0.07
C LEU A 68 -7.25 -5.75 1.05
N GLY A 69 -5.96 -5.54 0.82
CA GLY A 69 -5.16 -4.67 1.65
C GLY A 69 -4.30 -3.71 0.86
N ALA A 70 -3.71 -2.78 1.61
CA ALA A 70 -2.72 -1.85 1.13
C ALA A 70 -1.58 -1.73 2.15
N ALA A 71 -0.39 -1.45 1.63
CA ALA A 71 0.78 -1.16 2.42
C ALA A 71 1.73 -0.23 1.66
N TYR A 72 2.27 0.74 2.40
CA TYR A 72 3.44 1.47 1.95
C TYR A 72 4.71 0.73 2.32
N VAL A 73 5.70 0.81 1.44
CA VAL A 73 7.07 0.35 1.68
C VAL A 73 7.98 1.54 1.54
N HIS A 74 8.89 1.74 2.49
CA HIS A 74 9.77 2.89 2.52
C HIS A 74 11.23 2.47 2.39
N LYS A 75 12.00 3.22 1.62
CA LYS A 75 13.44 3.05 1.52
C LYS A 75 14.10 3.69 2.73
N ARG A 76 14.93 2.92 3.42
CA ARG A 76 15.79 3.31 4.53
C ARG A 76 17.25 3.14 4.12
N ILE A 77 18.16 3.55 5.01
CA ILE A 77 19.61 3.52 4.77
C ILE A 77 20.15 2.11 4.41
N PHE A 78 19.49 1.04 4.84
CA PHE A 78 19.92 -0.34 4.60
C PHE A 78 19.04 -1.09 3.57
N GLY A 79 18.00 -0.48 3.02
CA GLY A 79 17.08 -1.12 2.06
C GLY A 79 15.63 -0.73 2.28
N TRP A 80 14.71 -1.48 1.68
CA TRP A 80 13.26 -1.29 1.79
C TRP A 80 12.71 -1.98 3.03
N LYS A 81 11.78 -1.31 3.70
CA LYS A 81 11.07 -1.85 4.86
C LYS A 81 9.57 -1.68 4.67
N ALA A 82 8.82 -2.75 4.91
CA ALA A 82 7.37 -2.71 4.88
C ALA A 82 6.85 -1.85 6.05
N GLY A 83 5.92 -0.97 5.75
CA GLY A 83 5.11 -0.29 6.75
C GLY A 83 4.04 -1.21 7.34
N MET A 84 3.06 -0.61 7.98
CA MET A 84 1.87 -1.33 8.43
C MET A 84 1.13 -1.93 7.23
N LEU A 85 0.60 -3.13 7.38
CA LEU A 85 -0.36 -3.72 6.45
C LEU A 85 -1.75 -3.53 7.04
N THR A 86 -2.67 -2.97 6.27
CA THR A 86 -4.11 -2.96 6.63
C THR A 86 -4.90 -3.65 5.54
N TRP A 87 -5.99 -4.31 5.94
CA TRP A 87 -6.85 -5.03 5.01
C TRP A 87 -8.28 -5.10 5.53
N SER A 88 -9.21 -5.27 4.60
CA SER A 88 -10.63 -5.51 4.88
C SER A 88 -11.15 -6.65 3.99
N SER A 89 -12.36 -7.13 4.25
CA SER A 89 -13.02 -8.11 3.39
C SER A 89 -13.09 -7.60 1.96
N LEU A 90 -12.77 -8.50 1.03
CA LEU A 90 -12.79 -8.27 -0.40
C LEU A 90 -14.17 -8.62 -0.95
N ASP A 91 -14.97 -7.61 -1.28
CA ASP A 91 -16.20 -7.80 -2.06
C ASP A 91 -15.91 -7.64 -3.56
N ARG A 92 -16.22 -8.70 -4.33
CA ARG A 92 -15.99 -8.78 -5.78
C ARG A 92 -17.27 -8.69 -6.60
N ASN A 93 -18.42 -8.72 -5.93
CA ASN A 93 -19.72 -8.74 -6.59
C ASN A 93 -20.34 -7.34 -6.64
N ASN A 94 -19.63 -6.34 -6.10
CA ASN A 94 -20.10 -4.98 -6.11
C ASN A 94 -20.10 -4.40 -7.53
N GLU A 95 -21.28 -3.99 -7.99
CA GLU A 95 -21.46 -3.25 -9.23
C GLU A 95 -21.46 -1.72 -9.02
N GLY A 96 -21.56 -1.24 -7.78
CA GLY A 96 -21.58 0.17 -7.40
C GLY A 96 -20.48 0.55 -6.40
N LEU A 97 -20.76 1.55 -5.58
CA LEU A 97 -19.91 2.02 -4.48
C LEU A 97 -20.59 1.69 -3.13
N ASP A 98 -20.53 0.44 -2.67
CA ASP A 98 -21.13 0.13 -1.35
C ASP A 98 -20.25 0.58 -0.19
N SER A 99 -18.92 0.53 -0.35
CA SER A 99 -17.96 0.97 0.64
C SER A 99 -16.55 1.13 0.05
N TYR A 100 -15.65 1.75 0.80
CA TYR A 100 -14.23 1.78 0.52
C TYR A 100 -13.42 1.42 1.76
N SER A 101 -12.19 0.97 1.53
CA SER A 101 -11.20 0.66 2.56
C SER A 101 -10.24 1.84 2.75
N GLY A 102 -9.77 2.05 3.97
CA GLY A 102 -8.76 3.05 4.30
C GLY A 102 -7.41 2.43 4.69
N HIS A 103 -6.32 3.16 4.43
CA HIS A 103 -4.99 2.87 4.96
C HIS A 103 -4.30 4.16 5.42
N GLY A 104 -4.05 4.26 6.73
CA GLY A 104 -3.66 5.54 7.35
C GLY A 104 -4.74 6.60 7.12
N ASP A 105 -4.36 7.88 7.13
CA ASP A 105 -5.30 9.02 6.96
C ASP A 105 -5.39 9.54 5.52
N HIS A 106 -4.67 8.89 4.58
CA HIS A 106 -4.37 9.47 3.28
C HIS A 106 -4.75 8.59 2.10
N LEU A 107 -4.96 7.28 2.29
CA LEU A 107 -5.30 6.37 1.20
C LEU A 107 -6.70 5.80 1.41
N ILE A 108 -7.56 5.96 0.39
CA ILE A 108 -8.76 5.14 0.23
C ILE A 108 -8.64 4.30 -1.03
N TYR A 109 -9.25 3.14 -1.02
CA TYR A 109 -9.27 2.23 -2.16
C TYR A 109 -10.47 1.31 -2.12
N GLY A 110 -10.82 0.75 -3.27
CA GLY A 110 -11.91 -0.20 -3.40
C GLY A 110 -11.85 -0.95 -4.73
N LEU A 111 -12.77 -1.88 -4.92
CA LEU A 111 -12.95 -2.58 -6.18
C LEU A 111 -14.19 -2.08 -6.91
N ILE A 112 -14.11 -2.07 -8.23
CA ILE A 112 -15.28 -1.94 -9.10
C ILE A 112 -15.16 -2.87 -10.31
N ARG A 113 -16.30 -3.11 -10.96
CA ARG A 113 -16.39 -3.68 -12.31
C ARG A 113 -16.44 -2.59 -13.37
N HIS A 114 -16.09 -2.95 -14.61
CA HIS A 114 -16.20 -2.06 -15.78
C HIS A 114 -15.40 -0.76 -15.65
N GLY A 115 -14.19 -0.83 -15.06
CA GLY A 115 -13.35 0.36 -14.82
C GLY A 115 -12.79 1.00 -16.10
N ASP A 116 -12.91 0.33 -17.24
CA ASP A 116 -12.71 0.88 -18.58
C ASP A 116 -13.79 1.91 -18.94
N GLU A 117 -15.05 1.60 -18.64
CA GLU A 117 -16.23 2.43 -18.94
C GLU A 117 -16.60 3.40 -17.81
N ARG A 118 -16.05 3.18 -16.61
CA ARG A 118 -16.38 3.95 -15.40
C ARG A 118 -15.21 4.72 -14.84
N LEU A 119 -15.50 5.81 -14.15
CA LEU A 119 -14.56 6.68 -13.45
C LEU A 119 -14.97 6.79 -11.98
N ILE A 120 -14.00 6.83 -11.08
CA ILE A 120 -14.23 7.18 -9.68
C ILE A 120 -13.68 8.58 -9.43
N GLN A 121 -14.48 9.44 -8.81
CA GLN A 121 -14.07 10.76 -8.35
C GLN A 121 -14.16 10.85 -6.82
N VAL A 122 -13.19 11.54 -6.22
CA VAL A 122 -13.14 11.83 -4.79
C VAL A 122 -13.08 13.35 -4.64
N GLY A 123 -14.21 13.94 -4.28
CA GLY A 123 -14.41 15.39 -4.41
C GLY A 123 -14.27 15.85 -5.87
N GLU A 124 -13.23 16.63 -6.17
CA GLU A 124 -12.97 17.20 -7.52
C GLU A 124 -11.82 16.48 -8.24
N HIS A 125 -11.34 15.36 -7.69
CA HIS A 125 -10.18 14.66 -8.22
C HIS A 125 -10.54 13.25 -8.67
N ASP A 126 -9.99 12.85 -9.82
CA ASP A 126 -10.11 11.49 -10.31
C ASP A 126 -9.24 10.53 -9.51
N ALA A 127 -9.80 9.38 -9.15
CA ALA A 127 -9.05 8.29 -8.57
C ALA A 127 -8.22 7.57 -9.64
N LYS A 128 -7.12 6.96 -9.20
CA LYS A 128 -6.32 6.09 -10.06
C LYS A 128 -6.99 4.73 -10.17
N MET A 129 -6.88 4.13 -11.35
CA MET A 129 -7.48 2.84 -11.71
C MET A 129 -6.39 1.84 -12.11
N LEU A 130 -6.43 0.63 -11.54
CA LEU A 130 -5.57 -0.49 -11.92
C LEU A 130 -6.43 -1.66 -12.38
N ASN A 131 -6.21 -2.11 -13.61
CA ASN A 131 -6.84 -3.34 -14.11
C ASN A 131 -6.19 -4.55 -13.44
N LEU A 132 -6.96 -5.37 -12.72
CA LEU A 132 -6.42 -6.52 -12.02
C LEU A 132 -6.01 -7.67 -12.94
N GLU A 133 -6.40 -7.63 -14.22
CA GLU A 133 -5.89 -8.54 -15.25
C GLU A 133 -4.42 -8.29 -15.60
N MET A 134 -3.79 -7.23 -15.06
CA MET A 134 -2.33 -7.04 -15.14
C MET A 134 -1.55 -8.12 -14.37
N LEU A 135 -2.20 -8.83 -13.44
CA LEU A 135 -1.59 -9.92 -12.68
C LEU A 135 -1.37 -11.16 -13.56
N PRO A 136 -0.48 -12.09 -13.15
CA PRO A 136 -0.31 -13.35 -13.84
C PRO A 136 -1.64 -14.09 -14.06
N GLN A 137 -1.85 -14.63 -15.27
CA GLN A 137 -3.14 -15.22 -15.68
C GLN A 137 -3.65 -16.29 -14.70
N ASN A 138 -2.76 -17.13 -14.18
CA ASN A 138 -3.13 -18.14 -13.18
C ASN A 138 -3.73 -17.53 -11.90
N LYS A 139 -3.25 -16.36 -11.48
CA LYS A 139 -3.82 -15.61 -10.34
C LYS A 139 -5.13 -14.94 -10.70
N VAL A 140 -5.25 -14.39 -11.92
CA VAL A 140 -6.49 -13.80 -12.41
C VAL A 140 -7.62 -14.82 -12.43
N GLU A 141 -7.35 -16.04 -12.90
CA GLU A 141 -8.31 -17.15 -12.93
C GLU A 141 -8.62 -17.66 -11.52
N GLN A 142 -7.59 -17.98 -10.72
CA GLN A 142 -7.74 -18.49 -9.34
C GLN A 142 -8.58 -17.53 -8.48
N LEU A 143 -8.29 -16.22 -8.55
CA LEU A 143 -8.90 -15.21 -7.71
C LEU A 143 -10.12 -14.52 -8.34
N ARG A 144 -10.53 -14.95 -9.54
CA ARG A 144 -11.66 -14.41 -10.32
C ARG A 144 -11.57 -12.89 -10.53
N LEU A 145 -10.41 -12.43 -10.99
CA LEU A 145 -10.10 -11.00 -11.12
C LEU A 145 -10.48 -10.40 -12.48
N LYS A 146 -11.02 -11.22 -13.38
CA LYS A 146 -11.43 -10.78 -14.71
C LYS A 146 -12.50 -9.68 -14.64
N GLY A 147 -12.27 -8.58 -15.35
CA GLY A 147 -13.12 -7.40 -15.38
C GLY A 147 -13.16 -6.59 -14.09
N LEU A 148 -12.32 -6.91 -13.09
CA LEU A 148 -12.20 -6.15 -11.86
C LEU A 148 -11.08 -5.11 -11.97
N TYR A 149 -11.38 -3.94 -11.42
CA TYR A 149 -10.42 -2.86 -11.28
C TYR A 149 -10.31 -2.50 -9.82
N LEU A 150 -9.08 -2.27 -9.37
CA LEU A 150 -8.82 -1.56 -8.14
C LEU A 150 -8.81 -0.07 -8.44
N TRP A 151 -9.59 0.70 -7.69
CA TRP A 151 -9.48 2.15 -7.67
C TRP A 151 -8.83 2.60 -6.37
N TYR A 152 -8.08 3.70 -6.42
CA TYR A 152 -7.53 4.30 -5.21
C TYR A 152 -7.30 5.80 -5.36
N PHE A 153 -7.38 6.50 -4.24
CA PHE A 153 -7.10 7.91 -4.15
C PHE A 153 -6.23 8.20 -2.92
N GLU A 154 -5.07 8.81 -3.19
CA GLU A 154 -4.15 9.30 -2.17
C GLU A 154 -4.25 10.84 -2.12
N GLY A 155 -4.59 11.38 -0.95
CA GLY A 155 -4.81 12.81 -0.77
C GLY A 155 -4.80 13.23 0.69
N GLY A 156 -5.24 14.46 0.99
CA GLY A 156 -5.32 15.00 2.34
C GLY A 156 -6.21 14.19 3.29
N SER A 157 -6.36 14.68 4.53
CA SER A 157 -7.14 14.01 5.58
C SER A 157 -8.53 13.60 5.08
N PHE A 158 -9.03 12.44 5.52
CA PHE A 158 -10.38 11.99 5.18
C PHE A 158 -11.46 13.02 5.52
N SER A 159 -11.24 13.83 6.57
CA SER A 159 -12.16 14.87 7.01
C SER A 159 -12.41 15.97 5.97
N ASP A 160 -11.50 16.15 5.01
CA ASP A 160 -11.57 17.21 4.00
C ASP A 160 -12.19 16.72 2.67
N ARG A 161 -12.58 15.44 2.58
CA ARG A 161 -13.00 14.81 1.32
C ARG A 161 -14.50 14.97 1.09
N LYS A 162 -14.87 15.49 -0.09
CA LYS A 162 -16.26 15.76 -0.50
C LYS A 162 -16.91 14.54 -1.19
N GLY A 163 -17.00 13.42 -0.48
CA GLY A 163 -17.64 12.19 -0.97
C GLY A 163 -16.90 11.48 -2.10
N VAL A 164 -17.39 10.30 -2.47
CA VAL A 164 -16.89 9.47 -3.57
C VAL A 164 -18.00 9.27 -4.58
N LYS A 165 -17.72 9.45 -5.87
CA LYS A 165 -18.69 9.34 -6.96
C LYS A 165 -18.23 8.32 -7.98
N LEU A 166 -19.17 7.55 -8.51
CA LEU A 166 -19.01 6.67 -9.66
C LEU A 166 -19.67 7.33 -10.86
N ILE A 167 -18.93 7.48 -11.95
CA ILE A 167 -19.36 8.22 -13.14
C ILE A 167 -19.20 7.33 -14.37
N ASP A 168 -20.20 7.33 -15.25
CA ASP A 168 -20.08 6.74 -16.59
C ASP A 168 -19.23 7.66 -17.48
N LYS A 169 -18.14 7.13 -18.05
CA LYS A 169 -17.23 7.94 -18.88
C LYS A 169 -17.84 8.36 -20.22
N ASN A 170 -18.85 7.65 -20.72
CA ASN A 170 -19.42 7.88 -22.04
C ASN A 170 -20.35 9.09 -22.07
N ASN A 171 -21.14 9.29 -21.02
CA ASN A 171 -22.12 10.37 -20.93
C ASN A 171 -21.87 11.36 -19.77
N GLY A 172 -20.94 11.04 -18.87
CA GLY A 172 -20.61 11.87 -17.70
C GLY A 172 -21.67 11.82 -16.59
N GLU A 173 -22.63 10.90 -16.66
CA GLU A 173 -23.67 10.76 -15.64
C GLU A 173 -23.12 10.08 -14.38
N GLU A 174 -23.58 10.56 -13.23
CA GLU A 174 -23.31 9.94 -11.94
C GLU A 174 -24.15 8.65 -11.82
N ILE A 175 -23.47 7.52 -11.64
CA ILE A 175 -24.07 6.20 -11.46
C ILE A 175 -24.39 5.97 -9.98
N ASP A 176 -23.47 6.36 -9.08
CA ASP A 176 -23.55 6.07 -7.65
C ASP A 176 -22.67 7.03 -6.82
N SER A 177 -22.90 7.12 -5.51
CA SER A 177 -22.13 7.99 -4.61
C SER A 177 -22.11 7.55 -3.13
N LEU A 178 -21.03 7.92 -2.42
CA LEU A 178 -20.80 7.74 -0.97
C LEU A 178 -20.42 9.05 -0.26
#